data_AF-A0A0C2NEE5-F1
#
_entry.id   AF-A0A0C2NEE5-F1
#
_cell.length_a   1.000
_cell.length_b   1.000
_cell.length_c   1.000
_cell.angle_alpha   90.00
_cell.angle_beta   90.00
_cell.angle_gamma   90.00
#
_symmetry.space_group_name_H-M   'P 1'
#
loop_
_entity.id
_entity.type
_entity.pdbx_description
1 polymer ?
#
loop_
_entity_poly.entity_id
_entity_poly.type
_entity_poly.pdbx_seq_one_letter_code
_entity_poly.pdbx_strand_id
1 'polypeptide(L)'
;MGYAVTIFKKNETVLRSLFRVLQHYNRSDNSVLEKYYQLLETAQNLQLNVGYREVAKFAEINDLEFEKIIVAYEESCQMLLIIDENQAYECIQNEIDLYIKHGNIDKAIQRCVEYGYPIVKETENTQKAAEFMDQGEALRDEHKISHSCVIREFEEIKYFHDCKKVKEDIRKHFVRNASVHFMNFVNISTK
;
A
#
# COMPACT_ATOMS: atom_id res chain seq x y z
N MET A 1 3.05 -18.19 -27.57
CA MET A 1 3.72 -16.90 -27.88
C MET A 1 2.81 -15.84 -28.52
N GLY A 2 1.47 -16.02 -28.65
CA GLY A 2 0.57 -15.03 -29.29
C GLY A 2 -0.11 -14.02 -28.34
N TYR A 3 -0.27 -14.35 -27.05
CA TYR A 3 -1.02 -13.50 -26.11
C TYR A 3 -0.23 -12.26 -25.64
N ALA A 4 1.06 -12.42 -25.31
CA ALA A 4 1.92 -11.31 -24.84
C ALA A 4 2.11 -10.20 -25.89
N VAL A 5 2.24 -10.57 -27.18
CA VAL A 5 2.41 -9.60 -28.28
C VAL A 5 1.12 -8.79 -28.52
N THR A 6 -0.04 -9.38 -28.26
CA THR A 6 -1.34 -8.73 -28.44
C THR A 6 -1.60 -7.70 -27.32
N ILE A 7 -1.18 -8.00 -26.09
CA ILE A 7 -1.26 -7.06 -24.95
C ILE A 7 -0.33 -5.86 -25.17
N PHE A 8 0.91 -6.10 -25.61
CA PHE A 8 1.89 -5.02 -25.88
C PHE A 8 1.41 -4.04 -26.96
N LYS A 9 0.86 -4.52 -28.08
CA LYS A 9 0.35 -3.65 -29.17
C LYS A 9 -0.89 -2.85 -28.77
N LYS A 10 -1.76 -3.43 -27.92
CA LYS A 10 -2.93 -2.74 -27.38
C LYS A 10 -2.50 -1.60 -26.45
N ASN A 11 -1.49 -1.83 -25.61
CA ASN A 11 -0.90 -0.82 -24.74
C ASN A 11 -0.23 0.32 -25.52
N GLU A 12 0.49 0.04 -26.62
CA GLU A 12 1.11 1.11 -27.43
C GLU A 12 0.06 2.01 -28.11
N THR A 13 -1.04 1.43 -28.58
CA THR A 13 -2.12 2.18 -29.22
C THR A 13 -2.85 3.05 -28.19
N VAL A 14 -3.09 2.52 -26.99
CA VAL A 14 -3.73 3.25 -25.88
C VAL A 14 -2.82 4.35 -25.32
N LEU A 15 -1.53 4.09 -25.15
CA LEU A 15 -0.53 5.09 -24.76
C LEU A 15 -0.46 6.22 -25.78
N ARG A 16 -0.53 5.93 -27.09
CA ARG A 16 -0.63 6.96 -28.13
C ARG A 16 -1.93 7.76 -28.05
N SER A 17 -3.05 7.14 -27.68
CA SER A 17 -4.32 7.83 -27.44
C SER A 17 -4.22 8.77 -26.25
N LEU A 18 -3.67 8.30 -25.12
CA LEU A 18 -3.40 9.12 -23.93
C LEU A 18 -2.46 10.27 -24.28
N PHE A 19 -1.36 9.99 -24.99
CA PHE A 19 -0.40 11.02 -25.40
C PHE A 19 -1.03 12.06 -26.34
N ARG A 20 -1.96 11.67 -27.23
CA ARG A 20 -2.71 12.60 -28.08
C ARG A 20 -3.71 13.46 -27.30
N VAL A 21 -4.41 12.88 -26.31
CA VAL A 21 -5.28 13.63 -25.40
C VAL A 21 -4.45 14.65 -24.62
N LEU A 22 -3.28 14.23 -24.12
CA LEU A 22 -2.34 15.09 -23.42
C LEU A 22 -1.76 16.21 -24.31
N GLN A 23 -1.45 15.93 -25.59
CA GLN A 23 -0.90 16.91 -26.53
C GLN A 23 -1.93 17.92 -27.06
N HIS A 24 -3.18 17.52 -27.28
CA HIS A 24 -4.21 18.43 -27.78
C HIS A 24 -4.66 19.48 -26.75
N TYR A 25 -4.43 19.23 -25.46
CA TYR A 25 -4.96 20.04 -24.35
C TYR A 25 -4.00 21.07 -23.76
N ASN A 26 -2.79 21.24 -24.31
CA ASN A 26 -1.86 22.31 -23.92
C ASN A 26 -2.32 23.73 -24.36
N ARG A 27 -3.64 23.94 -24.50
CA ARG A 27 -4.25 25.15 -25.05
C ARG A 27 -5.64 25.47 -24.46
N SER A 28 -5.79 25.43 -23.14
CA SER A 28 -6.77 26.27 -22.44
C SER A 28 -6.45 26.37 -20.95
N ASP A 29 -6.71 27.53 -20.35
CA ASP A 29 -6.61 27.82 -18.92
C ASP A 29 -7.71 27.08 -18.12
N ASN A 30 -7.75 25.75 -18.21
CA ASN A 30 -8.60 24.93 -17.34
C ASN A 30 -7.93 24.77 -15.98
N SER A 31 -8.71 24.91 -14.90
CA SER A 31 -8.20 24.78 -13.54
C SER A 31 -7.54 23.40 -13.37
N VAL A 32 -6.38 23.33 -12.72
CA VAL A 32 -5.63 22.09 -12.44
C VAL A 32 -6.56 20.96 -11.97
N LEU A 33 -7.58 21.30 -11.17
CA LEU A 33 -8.57 20.39 -10.64
C LEU A 33 -9.46 19.75 -11.73
N GLU A 34 -9.85 20.50 -12.76
CA GLU A 34 -10.64 19.96 -13.87
C GLU A 34 -9.82 18.95 -14.67
N LYS A 35 -8.54 19.26 -14.92
CA LYS A 35 -7.62 18.33 -15.58
C LYS A 35 -7.40 17.06 -14.76
N TYR A 36 -7.29 17.17 -13.44
CA TYR A 36 -7.22 16.02 -12.54
C TYR A 36 -8.45 15.10 -12.71
N TYR A 37 -9.67 15.65 -12.67
CA TYR A 37 -10.88 14.84 -12.80
C TYR A 37 -11.04 14.21 -14.18
N GLN A 38 -10.62 14.88 -15.25
CA GLN A 38 -10.62 14.31 -16.60
C GLN A 38 -9.65 13.13 -16.73
N LEU A 39 -8.45 13.25 -16.15
CA LEU A 39 -7.48 12.14 -16.11
C LEU A 39 -8.02 10.96 -15.29
N LEU A 40 -8.64 11.26 -14.14
CA LEU A 40 -9.23 10.24 -13.26
C LEU A 40 -10.38 9.49 -13.98
N GLU A 41 -11.29 10.22 -14.63
CA GLU A 41 -12.37 9.64 -15.42
C GLU A 41 -11.83 8.77 -16.57
N THR A 42 -10.77 9.22 -17.24
CA THR A 42 -10.12 8.45 -18.31
C THR A 42 -9.50 7.16 -17.77
N ALA A 43 -8.80 7.21 -16.64
CA ALA A 43 -8.22 6.05 -15.99
C ALA A 43 -9.29 5.04 -15.56
N GLN A 44 -10.40 5.53 -14.97
CA GLN A 44 -11.56 4.73 -14.56
C GLN A 44 -12.25 4.05 -15.74
N ASN A 45 -12.64 4.82 -16.76
CA ASN A 45 -13.38 4.31 -17.92
C ASN A 45 -12.62 3.25 -18.70
N LEU A 46 -11.29 3.40 -18.78
CA LEU A 46 -10.44 2.48 -19.51
C LEU A 46 -9.87 1.37 -18.62
N GLN A 47 -10.11 1.42 -17.30
CA GLN A 47 -9.51 0.54 -16.30
C GLN A 47 -7.99 0.42 -16.49
N LEU A 48 -7.32 1.56 -16.71
CA LEU A 48 -5.90 1.62 -17.04
C LEU A 48 -5.07 1.94 -15.80
N ASN A 49 -4.30 0.95 -15.36
CA ASN A 49 -3.40 1.04 -14.20
C ASN A 49 -2.35 2.16 -14.39
N VAL A 50 -1.84 2.30 -15.62
CA VAL A 50 -0.91 3.37 -16.02
C VAL A 50 -1.59 4.74 -15.92
N GLY A 51 -2.90 4.80 -16.20
CA GLY A 51 -3.68 6.02 -16.06
C GLY A 51 -3.74 6.51 -14.62
N TYR A 52 -3.98 5.63 -13.65
CA TYR A 52 -3.99 6.02 -12.24
C TYR A 52 -2.61 6.51 -11.74
N ARG A 53 -1.52 5.90 -12.21
CA ARG A 53 -0.16 6.39 -11.90
C ARG A 53 0.07 7.79 -12.44
N GLU A 54 -0.39 8.06 -13.67
CA GLU A 54 -0.30 9.40 -14.27
C GLU A 54 -1.17 10.42 -13.54
N VAL A 55 -2.37 10.03 -13.08
CA VAL A 55 -3.23 10.85 -12.22
C VAL A 55 -2.52 11.21 -10.92
N ALA A 56 -1.90 10.24 -10.25
CA ALA A 56 -1.18 10.45 -9.00
C ALA A 56 -0.02 11.44 -9.19
N LYS A 57 0.83 11.20 -10.20
CA LYS A 57 1.95 12.10 -10.53
C LYS A 57 1.47 13.50 -10.93
N PHE A 58 0.38 13.61 -11.68
CA PHE A 58 -0.20 14.90 -12.04
C PHE A 58 -0.67 15.65 -10.78
N ALA A 59 -1.37 14.96 -9.88
CA ALA A 59 -1.84 15.53 -8.63
C ALA A 59 -0.67 16.01 -7.75
N GLU A 60 0.39 15.21 -7.66
CA GLU A 60 1.59 15.53 -6.90
C GLU A 60 2.36 16.73 -7.46
N ILE A 61 2.61 16.76 -8.78
CA ILE A 61 3.33 17.87 -9.44
C ILE A 61 2.60 19.21 -9.30
N ASN A 62 1.28 19.18 -9.17
CA ASN A 62 0.47 20.38 -9.04
C ASN A 62 -0.01 20.63 -7.60
N ASP A 63 0.64 20.01 -6.60
CA ASP A 63 0.37 20.19 -5.17
C ASP A 63 -1.13 20.09 -4.81
N LEU A 64 -1.84 19.13 -5.43
CA LEU A 64 -3.22 18.85 -5.07
C LEU A 64 -3.32 18.24 -3.67
N GLU A 65 -4.54 18.22 -3.14
CA GLU A 65 -4.85 17.64 -1.83
C GLU A 65 -4.23 16.25 -1.68
N PHE A 66 -3.56 16.04 -0.55
CA PHE A 66 -2.85 14.82 -0.20
C PHE A 66 -3.69 13.56 -0.45
N GLU A 67 -4.97 13.60 -0.06
CA GLU A 67 -5.93 12.51 -0.21
C GLU A 67 -6.14 12.11 -1.68
N LYS A 68 -6.13 13.07 -2.61
CA LYS A 68 -6.28 12.80 -4.05
C LYS A 68 -5.06 12.06 -4.60
N ILE A 69 -3.86 12.44 -4.15
CA ILE A 69 -2.62 11.80 -4.57
C ILE A 69 -2.57 10.37 -4.08
N ILE A 70 -2.89 10.15 -2.79
CA ILE A 70 -2.91 8.82 -2.16
C ILE A 70 -3.90 7.88 -2.84
N VAL A 71 -5.15 8.31 -3.06
CA VAL A 71 -6.17 7.46 -3.71
C VAL A 71 -5.72 7.03 -5.11
N ALA A 72 -5.10 7.93 -5.87
CA ALA A 72 -4.60 7.60 -7.20
C ALA A 72 -3.41 6.62 -7.18
N TYR A 73 -2.50 6.74 -6.21
CA TYR A 73 -1.44 5.75 -6.03
C TYR A 73 -2.00 4.39 -5.59
N GLU A 74 -2.94 4.35 -4.64
CA GLU A 74 -3.54 3.11 -4.13
C GLU A 74 -4.22 2.29 -5.25
N GLU A 75 -5.04 2.94 -6.07
CA GLU A 75 -5.68 2.32 -7.24
C GLU A 75 -4.63 1.80 -8.24
N SER A 76 -3.56 2.57 -8.47
CA SER A 76 -2.48 2.15 -9.36
C SER A 76 -1.74 0.92 -8.83
N CYS A 77 -1.38 0.91 -7.55
CA CYS A 77 -0.68 -0.18 -6.88
C CYS A 77 -1.44 -1.50 -7.00
N GLN A 78 -2.74 -1.50 -6.65
CA GLN A 78 -3.57 -2.71 -6.65
C GLN A 78 -3.60 -3.37 -8.03
N MET A 79 -3.75 -2.58 -9.08
CA MET A 79 -3.81 -3.13 -10.43
C MET A 79 -2.43 -3.47 -10.99
N LEU A 80 -1.38 -2.67 -10.69
CA LEU A 80 -0.02 -2.90 -11.18
C LEU A 80 0.63 -4.14 -10.57
N LEU A 81 0.31 -4.51 -9.33
CA LEU A 81 0.86 -5.73 -8.70
C LEU A 81 0.68 -7.00 -9.55
N ILE A 82 -0.36 -7.04 -10.39
CA ILE A 82 -0.67 -8.18 -11.27
C ILE A 82 0.05 -8.08 -12.63
N ILE A 83 0.33 -6.85 -13.10
CA ILE A 83 0.75 -6.59 -14.49
C ILE A 83 2.23 -6.22 -14.60
N ASP A 84 2.71 -5.39 -13.67
CA ASP A 84 4.06 -4.85 -13.64
C ASP A 84 4.45 -4.56 -12.18
N GLU A 85 5.04 -5.57 -11.55
CA GLU A 85 5.43 -5.53 -10.14
C GLU A 85 6.40 -4.39 -9.83
N ASN A 86 7.30 -4.04 -10.76
CA ASN A 86 8.29 -2.99 -10.53
C ASN A 86 7.61 -1.62 -10.44
N GLN A 87 6.69 -1.34 -11.36
CA GLN A 87 5.89 -0.11 -11.27
C GLN A 87 4.97 -0.11 -10.05
N ALA A 88 4.47 -1.27 -9.62
CA ALA A 88 3.71 -1.38 -8.39
C ALA A 88 4.55 -1.01 -7.17
N TYR A 89 5.77 -1.55 -7.06
CA TYR A 89 6.69 -1.25 -5.96
C TYR A 89 7.04 0.25 -5.90
N GLU A 90 7.25 0.88 -7.06
CA GLU A 90 7.46 2.34 -7.11
C GLU A 90 6.24 3.11 -6.60
N CYS A 91 5.02 2.72 -6.98
CA CYS A 91 3.81 3.40 -6.51
C CYS A 91 3.62 3.21 -4.99
N ILE A 92 3.88 2.02 -4.47
CA ILE A 92 3.84 1.72 -3.04
C ILE A 92 4.84 2.60 -2.28
N GLN A 93 6.08 2.70 -2.78
CA GLN A 93 7.10 3.54 -2.16
C GLN A 93 6.71 5.02 -2.18
N ASN A 94 6.19 5.54 -3.30
CA ASN A 94 5.75 6.93 -3.38
C ASN A 94 4.61 7.23 -2.39
N GLU A 95 3.66 6.30 -2.22
CA GLU A 95 2.60 6.44 -1.24
C GLU A 95 3.15 6.49 0.20
N ILE A 96 4.09 5.60 0.54
CA ILE A 96 4.77 5.59 1.86
C ILE A 96 5.52 6.90 2.10
N ASP A 97 6.30 7.35 1.11
CA ASP A 97 7.08 8.59 1.20
C ASP A 97 6.18 9.82 1.38
N LEU A 98 5.00 9.84 0.73
CA LEU A 98 3.99 10.86 0.93
C LEU A 98 3.43 10.86 2.36
N TYR A 99 3.10 9.70 2.92
CA TYR A 99 2.67 9.61 4.32
C TYR A 99 3.75 10.12 5.27
N ILE A 100 5.02 9.78 5.04
CA ILE A 100 6.16 10.27 5.84
C ILE A 100 6.28 11.79 5.73
N LYS A 101 6.26 12.34 4.51
CA LYS A 101 6.33 13.78 4.23
C LYS A 101 5.24 14.58 4.93
N HIS A 102 4.04 14.01 5.04
CA HIS A 102 2.90 14.63 5.71
C HIS A 102 2.83 14.33 7.23
N GLY A 103 3.83 13.66 7.81
CA GLY A 103 3.90 13.36 9.24
C GLY A 103 2.97 12.24 9.71
N ASN A 104 2.34 11.52 8.77
CA ASN A 104 1.38 10.44 9.03
C ASN A 104 2.13 9.10 9.18
N ILE A 105 3.03 9.01 10.16
CA ILE A 105 3.95 7.87 10.31
C ILE A 105 3.21 6.55 10.56
N ASP A 106 2.15 6.54 11.37
CA ASP A 106 1.34 5.34 11.60
C ASP A 106 0.77 4.77 10.30
N LYS A 107 0.36 5.64 9.37
CA LYS A 107 -0.15 5.24 8.06
C LYS A 107 0.97 4.74 7.15
N ALA A 108 2.14 5.38 7.16
CA ALA A 108 3.32 4.89 6.43
C ALA A 108 3.69 3.46 6.85
N ILE A 109 3.72 3.20 8.16
CA ILE A 109 3.97 1.87 8.74
C ILE A 109 2.86 0.89 8.36
N GLN A 110 1.59 1.31 8.44
CA GLN A 110 0.46 0.48 8.04
C GLN A 110 0.59 0.03 6.58
N ARG A 111 0.92 0.94 5.66
CA ARG A 111 1.09 0.62 4.23
C ARG A 111 2.23 -0.36 3.97
N CYS A 112 3.36 -0.21 4.67
CA CYS A 112 4.48 -1.16 4.60
C CYS A 112 4.01 -2.61 4.84
N VAL A 113 3.16 -2.82 5.84
CA VAL A 113 2.62 -4.14 6.21
C VAL A 113 1.51 -4.58 5.26
N GLU A 114 0.58 -3.68 4.93
CA GLU A 114 -0.57 -3.96 4.06
C GLU A 114 -0.17 -4.39 2.66
N TYR A 115 0.91 -3.81 2.09
CA TYR A 115 1.42 -4.20 0.78
C TYR A 115 2.41 -5.37 0.83
N GLY A 116 3.16 -5.54 1.92
CA GLY A 116 4.08 -6.68 2.07
C GLY A 116 3.38 -8.03 1.88
N TYR A 117 2.17 -8.21 2.40
CA TYR A 117 1.44 -9.48 2.28
C TYR A 117 0.96 -9.78 0.83
N PRO A 118 0.24 -8.88 0.13
CA PRO A 118 -0.09 -9.03 -1.28
C PRO A 118 1.13 -9.27 -2.18
N ILE A 119 2.28 -8.65 -1.92
CA ILE A 119 3.49 -8.88 -2.73
C ILE A 119 3.88 -10.37 -2.70
N VAL A 120 3.92 -11.00 -1.53
CA VAL A 120 4.20 -12.46 -1.44
C VAL A 120 3.15 -13.25 -2.21
N LYS A 121 1.87 -12.89 -2.08
CA LYS A 121 0.76 -13.64 -2.66
C LYS A 121 0.68 -13.53 -4.18
N GLU A 122 0.88 -12.34 -4.74
CA GLU A 122 0.65 -12.05 -6.16
C GLU A 122 1.94 -12.15 -7.00
N THR A 123 3.11 -11.97 -6.39
CA THR A 123 4.41 -11.96 -7.12
C THR A 123 5.38 -13.06 -6.69
N GLU A 124 5.07 -13.80 -5.62
CA GLU A 124 5.98 -14.78 -4.98
C GLU A 124 7.30 -14.15 -4.46
N ASN A 125 7.45 -12.83 -4.54
CA ASN A 125 8.66 -12.10 -4.17
C ASN A 125 8.75 -11.86 -2.66
N THR A 126 9.13 -12.91 -1.95
CA THR A 126 9.32 -12.88 -0.49
C THR A 126 10.38 -11.89 -0.03
N GLN A 127 11.43 -11.67 -0.83
CA GLN A 127 12.46 -10.69 -0.52
C GLN A 127 11.89 -9.26 -0.53
N LYS A 128 11.17 -8.88 -1.59
CA LYS A 128 10.61 -7.53 -1.70
C LYS A 128 9.55 -7.27 -0.62
N ALA A 129 8.74 -8.28 -0.33
CA ALA A 129 7.80 -8.19 0.78
C ALA A 129 8.51 -7.94 2.13
N ALA A 130 9.62 -8.63 2.38
CA ALA A 130 10.42 -8.42 3.59
C ALA A 130 11.04 -7.02 3.63
N GLU A 131 11.53 -6.49 2.51
CA GLU A 131 12.06 -5.11 2.44
C GLU A 131 11.04 -4.06 2.92
N PHE A 132 9.78 -4.17 2.48
CA PHE A 132 8.72 -3.27 2.95
C PHE A 132 8.38 -3.51 4.43
N MET A 133 8.31 -4.75 4.89
CA MET A 133 8.06 -5.04 6.31
C MET A 133 9.18 -4.47 7.21
N ASP A 134 10.44 -4.66 6.81
CA ASP A 134 11.61 -4.15 7.51
C ASP A 134 11.63 -2.61 7.53
N GLN A 135 11.20 -1.96 6.44
CA GLN A 135 11.00 -0.50 6.41
C GLN A 135 9.95 -0.05 7.43
N GLY A 136 8.85 -0.79 7.57
CA GLY A 136 7.82 -0.51 8.58
C GLY A 136 8.34 -0.60 10.01
N GLU A 137 9.15 -1.62 10.32
CA GLU A 137 9.79 -1.76 11.64
C GLU A 137 10.85 -0.68 11.88
N ALA A 138 11.64 -0.31 10.86
CA ALA A 138 12.59 0.80 10.97
C ALA A 138 11.90 2.13 11.28
N LEU A 139 10.77 2.44 10.62
CA LEU A 139 9.96 3.62 10.91
C LEU A 139 9.40 3.60 12.34
N ARG A 140 8.96 2.43 12.83
CA ARG A 140 8.52 2.29 14.23
C ARG A 140 9.64 2.62 15.20
N ASP A 141 10.83 2.07 14.97
CA ASP A 141 11.99 2.26 15.82
C ASP A 141 12.48 3.71 15.83
N GLU A 142 12.49 4.36 14.65
CA GLU A 142 12.86 5.76 14.50
C GLU A 142 11.91 6.68 15.29
N HIS A 143 10.60 6.46 15.14
CA HIS A 143 9.57 7.31 15.74
C HIS A 143 9.10 6.85 17.13
N LYS A 144 9.73 5.81 17.70
CA LYS A 144 9.40 5.23 19.02
C LYS A 144 7.94 4.80 19.15
N ILE A 145 7.37 4.30 18.05
CA ILE A 145 5.99 3.83 18.00
C ILE A 145 5.96 2.38 18.50
N SER A 146 5.28 2.14 19.62
CA SER A 146 5.14 0.80 20.17
C SER A 146 4.43 -0.13 19.18
N HIS A 147 4.99 -1.32 18.96
CA HIS A 147 4.36 -2.34 18.13
C HIS A 147 3.15 -2.95 18.84
N SER A 148 1.95 -2.72 18.29
CA SER A 148 0.76 -3.53 18.59
C SER A 148 0.31 -4.22 17.31
N CYS A 149 0.56 -5.53 17.20
CA CYS A 149 0.12 -6.30 16.03
C CYS A 149 -1.41 -6.46 16.09
N VAL A 150 -2.14 -5.71 15.28
CA VAL A 150 -3.61 -5.78 15.17
C VAL A 150 -4.08 -6.98 14.32
N ILE A 151 -3.15 -7.79 13.80
CA ILE A 151 -3.41 -8.82 12.76
C ILE A 151 -4.36 -9.94 13.22
N ARG A 152 -4.82 -9.98 14.47
CA ARG A 152 -5.96 -10.82 14.85
C ARG A 152 -6.96 -10.02 15.66
N GLU A 153 -8.15 -9.82 15.10
CA GLU A 153 -9.34 -9.62 15.91
C GLU A 153 -9.36 -10.75 16.95
N PHE A 154 -9.26 -10.36 18.23
CA PHE A 154 -9.38 -11.31 19.33
C PHE A 154 -10.85 -11.72 19.43
N GLU A 155 -11.21 -12.77 18.72
CA GLU A 155 -12.50 -13.43 18.91
C GLU A 155 -12.45 -14.24 20.20
N GLU A 156 -12.88 -13.64 21.31
CA GLU A 156 -12.94 -14.29 22.63
C GLU A 156 -13.65 -15.65 22.57
N ILE A 157 -14.67 -15.78 21.71
CA ILE A 157 -15.43 -17.01 21.50
C ILE A 157 -14.57 -18.18 20.98
N LYS A 158 -13.45 -17.92 20.29
CA LYS A 158 -12.49 -18.94 19.82
C LYS A 158 -11.59 -19.49 20.94
N TYR A 159 -11.62 -18.87 22.11
CA TYR A 159 -10.80 -19.19 23.29
C TYR A 159 -11.63 -19.51 24.53
N PHE A 160 -12.93 -19.24 24.52
CA PHE A 160 -13.84 -19.54 25.62
C PHE A 160 -13.79 -21.05 25.92
N HIS A 161 -13.23 -21.40 27.08
CA HIS A 161 -12.92 -22.76 27.60
C HIS A 161 -11.64 -23.47 27.13
N ASP A 162 -10.81 -22.89 26.26
CA ASP A 162 -9.55 -23.53 25.84
C ASP A 162 -8.30 -22.78 26.37
N CYS A 163 -8.14 -22.80 27.70
CA CYS A 163 -6.99 -22.23 28.37
C CYS A 163 -5.64 -22.83 27.91
N LYS A 164 -5.65 -24.02 27.31
CA LYS A 164 -4.45 -24.68 26.79
C LYS A 164 -4.04 -24.04 25.47
N LYS A 165 -4.98 -23.82 24.56
CA LYS A 165 -4.79 -23.07 23.32
C LYS A 165 -4.38 -21.63 23.58
N VAL A 166 -4.99 -20.96 24.56
CA VAL A 166 -4.55 -19.61 24.99
C VAL A 166 -3.07 -19.62 25.40
N LYS A 167 -2.66 -20.57 26.25
CA LYS A 167 -1.25 -20.67 26.69
C LYS A 167 -0.29 -21.00 25.54
N GLU A 168 -0.72 -21.82 24.59
CA GLU A 168 0.10 -22.23 23.46
C GLU A 168 0.27 -21.11 22.43
N ASP A 169 -0.81 -20.38 22.14
CA ASP A 169 -0.78 -19.22 21.25
C ASP A 169 0.01 -18.06 21.88
N ILE A 170 -0.18 -17.78 23.18
CA ILE A 170 0.67 -16.84 23.92
C ILE A 170 2.14 -17.25 23.79
N ARG A 171 2.49 -18.52 24.02
CA ARG A 171 3.89 -18.99 23.86
C ARG A 171 4.41 -18.83 22.43
N LYS A 172 3.64 -19.20 21.41
CA LYS A 172 4.08 -19.12 20.01
C LYS A 172 4.27 -17.67 19.56
N HIS A 173 3.43 -16.75 20.04
CA HIS A 173 3.44 -15.35 19.61
C HIS A 173 4.32 -14.44 20.49
N PHE A 174 4.46 -14.69 21.80
CA PHE A 174 5.38 -13.93 22.67
C PHE A 174 6.85 -14.31 22.50
N VAL A 175 7.17 -15.54 22.05
CA VAL A 175 8.58 -15.95 21.87
C VAL A 175 9.21 -15.34 20.60
N ARG A 176 8.41 -14.89 19.63
CA ARG A 176 8.93 -14.12 18.47
C ARG A 176 9.13 -12.63 18.75
N ASN A 177 8.49 -12.08 19.78
CA ASN A 177 8.56 -10.65 20.14
C ASN A 177 9.41 -10.39 21.40
N ALA A 178 10.30 -11.31 21.77
CA ALA A 178 11.18 -11.17 22.92
C ALA A 178 12.39 -10.25 22.64
N SER A 179 12.08 -9.04 22.23
CA SER A 179 12.76 -7.80 22.61
C SER A 179 11.60 -6.80 22.73
N VAL A 180 10.97 -6.57 23.89
CA VAL A 180 11.51 -6.05 25.15
C VAL A 180 10.39 -6.16 26.22
N HIS A 181 10.78 -6.37 27.49
CA HIS A 181 10.04 -6.21 28.76
C HIS A 181 8.50 -6.17 28.78
N PHE A 182 7.87 -7.14 29.46
CA PHE A 182 6.82 -6.85 30.46
C PHE A 182 6.65 -8.03 31.42
N MET A 183 7.49 -8.09 32.47
CA MET A 183 7.06 -8.66 33.75
C MET A 183 6.17 -7.59 34.40
N ASN A 184 4.89 -7.89 34.68
CA ASN A 184 4.07 -7.35 35.78
C ASN A 184 2.54 -7.46 35.56
N PHE A 185 2.01 -8.56 35.02
CA PHE A 185 0.54 -8.77 35.03
C PHE A 185 0.07 -10.13 35.56
N VAL A 186 0.95 -10.93 36.17
CA VAL A 186 0.52 -12.13 36.91
C VAL A 186 0.60 -11.85 38.41
N ASN A 187 -0.28 -11.00 38.91
CA ASN A 187 -0.53 -10.90 40.35
C ASN A 187 -1.84 -10.18 40.70
N ILE A 188 -2.95 -10.49 40.01
CA ILE A 188 -4.28 -10.21 40.56
C ILE A 188 -5.19 -11.41 40.27
N SER A 189 -5.87 -11.87 41.33
CA SER A 189 -6.83 -12.98 41.41
C SER A 189 -6.28 -14.39 41.63
N THR A 190 -5.51 -14.54 42.70
CA THR A 190 -5.81 -15.59 43.69
C THR A 190 -6.35 -14.95 44.96
N LYS A 191 -7.69 -14.95 45.09
CA LYS A 191 -8.41 -15.06 46.36
C LYS A 191 -9.77 -15.68 46.09
#